data_AF-A0A494X7G0-F1
#
_entry.id   AF-A0A494X7G0-F1
#
_cell.length_a   1.000
_cell.length_b   1.000
_cell.length_c   1.000
_cell.angle_alpha   90.00
_cell.angle_beta   90.00
_cell.angle_gamma   90.00
#
_symmetry.space_group_name_H-M   'P 1'
#
loop_
_entity.id
_entity.type
_entity.pdbx_description
1 polymer ?
#
loop_
_entity_poly.entity_id
_entity_poly.type
_entity_poly.pdbx_seq_one_letter_code
_entity_poly.pdbx_strand_id
1 'polypeptide(L)'
;MKQIKSTWSVMAAAALAASSMAAVPASALAAAQDVASLYGPQPPADATYLRVVNLSTAQARVALPGSVPAGPLAPGAATHMSVVKAGTPLRVAVDGKDLAFVPGGDGAANATVAGAGTAGMAITVALTREADGEWHATRVLAPYAQADGMRATLRVANFVAGCDAKVVVDGSGAAVFSNVASAHEATRTINPVAAKLAAVCGKDTSATFTLPALAAGDSYSLFVSGTVAKPVLTGAPDTLAWPARTN
;
A
#
# COMPACT_ATOMS: atom_id res chain seq x y z
N MET A 1 34.17 56.07 -50.79
CA MET A 1 33.79 56.73 -49.52
C MET A 1 33.67 55.62 -48.48
N LYS A 2 34.30 55.57 -47.32
CA LYS A 2 35.04 56.54 -46.49
C LYS A 2 35.91 55.67 -45.56
N GLN A 3 37.17 56.08 -45.32
CA GLN A 3 38.05 55.47 -44.31
C GLN A 3 37.50 55.64 -42.89
N ILE A 4 38.05 54.88 -41.92
CA ILE A 4 38.60 55.32 -40.61
C ILE A 4 39.08 54.03 -39.87
N LYS A 5 40.40 53.84 -39.67
CA LYS A 5 41.20 54.09 -38.43
C LYS A 5 40.59 53.38 -37.20
N SER A 6 41.30 52.73 -36.29
CA SER A 6 42.55 53.13 -35.66
C SER A 6 43.08 51.96 -34.82
N THR A 7 44.39 51.98 -34.67
CA THR A 7 45.29 51.23 -33.79
C THR A 7 44.86 51.16 -32.32
N TRP A 8 45.32 50.12 -31.59
CA TRP A 8 46.22 50.26 -30.44
C TRP A 8 46.77 48.90 -29.96
N SER A 9 48.09 48.89 -29.78
CA SER A 9 48.89 47.87 -29.08
C SER A 9 48.83 48.08 -27.56
N VAL A 10 49.63 47.27 -26.83
CA VAL A 10 50.01 47.28 -25.39
C VAL A 10 49.24 46.19 -24.61
N MET A 11 49.78 45.00 -24.32
CA MET A 11 51.01 44.59 -23.61
C MET A 11 50.89 44.70 -22.07
N ALA A 12 51.33 43.62 -21.41
CA ALA A 12 51.66 43.44 -19.99
C ALA A 12 50.48 43.25 -19.01
N ALA A 13 50.58 42.49 -17.91
CA ALA A 13 51.46 41.42 -17.43
C ALA A 13 50.95 41.10 -16.02
N ALA A 14 51.35 39.92 -15.52
CA ALA A 14 51.45 39.55 -14.11
C ALA A 14 50.20 39.03 -13.35
N ALA A 15 50.27 37.71 -13.17
CA ALA A 15 49.67 36.82 -12.18
C ALA A 15 49.40 37.38 -10.78
N LEU A 16 48.37 36.83 -10.12
CA LEU A 16 48.50 36.27 -8.77
C LEU A 16 47.41 35.22 -8.51
N ALA A 17 47.88 34.03 -8.12
CA ALA A 17 47.09 32.88 -7.74
C ALA A 17 46.55 33.01 -6.30
N ALA A 18 45.32 32.55 -6.08
CA ALA A 18 44.85 32.12 -4.76
C ALA A 18 43.76 31.06 -4.95
N SER A 19 44.17 29.80 -5.02
CA SER A 19 43.29 28.64 -4.98
C SER A 19 42.93 28.33 -3.52
N SER A 20 41.81 28.86 -3.04
CA SER A 20 41.23 28.48 -1.75
C SER A 20 40.41 27.19 -1.92
N MET A 21 41.03 26.04 -1.69
CA MET A 21 40.31 24.78 -1.43
C MET A 21 39.55 24.94 -0.10
N ALA A 22 38.25 25.19 -0.19
CA ALA A 22 37.35 25.10 0.96
C ALA A 22 37.27 23.63 1.40
N ALA A 23 37.98 23.30 2.48
CA ALA A 23 37.80 22.04 3.18
C ALA A 23 36.38 22.01 3.78
N VAL A 24 35.49 21.23 3.17
CA VAL A 24 34.16 20.97 3.72
C VAL A 24 34.34 20.13 4.98
N PRO A 25 33.86 20.58 6.16
CA PRO A 25 34.09 19.86 7.42
C PRO A 25 33.32 18.53 7.41
N ALA A 26 34.05 17.42 7.55
CA ALA A 26 33.52 16.05 7.60
C ALA A 26 32.56 15.79 8.79
N SER A 27 32.49 16.70 9.76
CA SER A 27 31.58 16.63 10.90
C SER A 27 30.11 16.87 10.53
N ALA A 28 29.81 17.53 9.41
CA ALA A 28 28.44 17.75 8.96
C ALA A 28 27.80 16.49 8.36
N LEU A 29 28.59 15.58 7.77
CA LEU A 29 28.08 14.28 7.31
C LEU A 29 27.80 13.32 8.49
N ALA A 30 28.61 13.38 9.55
CA ALA A 30 28.46 12.50 10.70
C ALA A 30 27.19 12.82 11.52
N ALA A 31 26.86 14.09 11.72
CA ALA A 31 25.66 14.50 12.46
C ALA A 31 24.35 14.17 11.70
N ALA A 32 24.36 14.18 10.36
CA ALA A 32 23.20 13.80 9.55
C ALA A 32 22.91 12.27 9.60
N GLN A 33 23.95 11.46 9.76
CA GLN A 33 23.82 10.00 9.88
C GLN A 33 23.25 9.57 11.24
N ASP A 34 23.56 10.31 12.31
CA ASP A 34 23.10 10.02 13.68
C ASP A 34 21.59 10.26 13.86
N VAL A 35 21.05 11.33 13.25
CA VAL A 35 19.60 11.62 13.29
C VAL A 35 18.80 10.63 12.43
N ALA A 36 19.36 10.15 11.32
CA ALA A 36 18.76 9.10 10.50
C ALA A 36 18.77 7.72 11.20
N SER A 37 19.57 7.53 12.26
CA SER A 37 19.55 6.31 13.07
C SER A 37 18.43 6.31 14.12
N LEU A 38 17.90 7.48 14.51
CA LEU A 38 16.81 7.61 15.48
C LEU A 38 15.45 7.21 14.90
N TYR A 39 15.31 7.31 13.57
CA TYR A 39 14.12 6.89 12.84
C TYR A 39 14.57 5.79 11.88
N GLY A 40 14.19 4.54 12.16
CA GLY A 40 14.56 3.40 11.32
C GLY A 40 14.33 3.64 9.82
N PRO A 41 14.99 2.86 8.94
CA PRO A 41 14.98 3.13 7.51
C PRO A 41 13.55 3.30 7.00
N GLN A 42 13.30 4.36 6.24
CA GLN A 42 12.00 4.57 5.60
C GLN A 42 11.90 3.76 4.31
N PRO A 43 10.70 3.29 3.93
CA PRO A 43 10.47 2.77 2.60
C PRO A 43 10.88 3.78 1.52
N PRO A 44 11.34 3.33 0.34
CA PRO A 44 11.57 4.21 -0.80
C PRO A 44 10.33 5.03 -1.15
N ALA A 45 10.52 6.30 -1.52
CA ALA A 45 9.41 7.20 -1.84
C ALA A 45 8.56 6.74 -3.04
N ASP A 46 9.17 5.96 -3.95
CA ASP A 46 8.55 5.38 -5.13
C ASP A 46 8.06 3.93 -4.92
N ALA A 47 8.00 3.47 -3.67
CA ALA A 47 7.58 2.11 -3.36
C ALA A 47 6.09 1.88 -3.67
N THR A 48 5.79 0.65 -4.05
CA THR A 48 4.44 0.09 -4.08
C THR A 48 4.26 -0.84 -2.89
N TYR A 49 3.10 -0.78 -2.24
CA TYR A 49 2.79 -1.63 -1.09
C TYR A 49 1.90 -2.77 -1.55
N LEU A 50 2.23 -4.02 -1.23
CA LEU A 50 1.47 -5.18 -1.69
C LEU A 50 1.14 -6.09 -0.51
N ARG A 51 -0.12 -6.49 -0.40
CA ARG A 51 -0.54 -7.55 0.52
C ARG A 51 -1.47 -8.54 -0.16
N VAL A 52 -1.60 -9.71 0.46
CA VAL A 52 -2.54 -10.74 0.06
C VAL A 52 -3.50 -11.01 1.21
N VAL A 53 -4.79 -11.13 0.92
CA VAL A 53 -5.83 -11.56 1.87
C VAL A 53 -6.46 -12.84 1.36
N ASN A 54 -6.66 -13.82 2.24
CA ASN A 54 -7.32 -15.07 1.91
C ASN A 54 -8.80 -15.00 2.28
N LEU A 55 -9.65 -14.83 1.27
CA LEU A 55 -11.11 -14.76 1.42
C LEU A 55 -11.79 -16.12 1.15
N SER A 56 -10.99 -17.16 0.91
CA SER A 56 -11.48 -18.53 0.79
C SER A 56 -11.58 -19.21 2.17
N THR A 57 -12.15 -20.41 2.19
CA THR A 57 -12.16 -21.30 3.37
C THR A 57 -10.96 -22.25 3.42
N ALA A 58 -10.11 -22.26 2.40
CA ALA A 58 -8.92 -23.11 2.31
C ALA A 58 -7.68 -22.36 2.78
N GLN A 59 -6.72 -23.04 3.41
CA GLN A 59 -5.41 -22.45 3.69
C GLN A 59 -4.61 -22.34 2.39
N ALA A 60 -3.97 -21.19 2.16
CA ALA A 60 -3.06 -20.96 1.05
C ALA A 60 -1.60 -20.97 1.53
N ARG A 61 -0.65 -21.25 0.65
CA ARG A 61 0.76 -20.85 0.84
C ARG A 61 1.10 -19.73 -0.13
N VAL A 62 1.43 -18.54 0.38
CA VAL A 62 1.59 -17.33 -0.43
C VAL A 62 3.04 -16.86 -0.43
N ALA A 63 3.56 -16.50 -1.61
CA ALA A 63 4.81 -15.77 -1.78
C ALA A 63 4.54 -14.40 -2.41
N LEU A 64 5.16 -13.36 -1.86
CA LEU A 64 5.08 -11.97 -2.33
C LEU A 64 6.44 -11.52 -2.88
N PRO A 65 6.48 -10.48 -3.74
CA PRO A 65 7.72 -9.82 -4.12
C PRO A 65 8.29 -9.00 -2.95
N GLY A 66 9.60 -8.80 -2.96
CA GLY A 66 10.33 -8.37 -1.76
C GLY A 66 10.64 -9.57 -0.87
N SER A 67 11.65 -9.48 0.00
CA SER A 67 12.31 -10.61 0.66
C SER A 67 11.48 -11.36 1.73
N VAL A 68 10.19 -11.59 1.50
CA VAL A 68 9.30 -12.33 2.39
C VAL A 68 9.24 -13.80 1.94
N PRO A 69 9.70 -14.76 2.76
CA PRO A 69 9.59 -16.18 2.45
C PRO A 69 8.12 -16.61 2.28
N ALA A 70 7.89 -17.59 1.40
CA ALA A 70 6.55 -18.14 1.19
C ALA A 70 6.01 -18.73 2.50
N GLY A 71 4.84 -18.26 2.95
CA GLY A 71 4.26 -18.60 4.24
C GLY A 71 2.84 -19.13 4.13
N PRO A 72 2.35 -19.87 5.14
CA PRO A 72 0.94 -20.21 5.23
C PRO A 72 0.10 -18.95 5.45
N LEU A 73 -1.04 -18.86 4.78
CA LEU A 73 -2.05 -17.83 4.96
C LEU A 73 -3.39 -18.50 5.26
N ALA A 74 -3.82 -18.41 6.52
CA ALA A 74 -5.05 -19.00 7.00
C ALA A 74 -6.29 -18.34 6.36
N PRO A 75 -7.45 -19.04 6.31
CA PRO A 75 -8.72 -18.44 5.93
C PRO A 75 -9.02 -17.15 6.72
N GLY A 76 -9.43 -16.09 6.03
CA GLY A 76 -9.75 -14.78 6.61
C GLY A 76 -8.54 -13.94 7.01
N ALA A 77 -7.31 -14.45 6.92
CA ALA A 77 -6.10 -13.72 7.27
C ALA A 77 -5.56 -12.88 6.11
N ALA A 78 -4.79 -11.86 6.45
CA ALA A 78 -4.01 -11.06 5.49
C ALA A 78 -2.53 -11.08 5.86
N THR A 79 -1.67 -10.97 4.85
CA THR A 79 -0.24 -10.73 5.06
C THR A 79 0.00 -9.30 5.55
N HIS A 80 1.17 -9.06 6.13
CA HIS A 80 1.72 -7.71 6.22
C HIS A 80 1.83 -7.08 4.82
N MET A 81 1.90 -5.75 4.77
CA MET A 81 2.21 -5.01 3.56
C MET A 81 3.70 -5.17 3.22
N SER A 82 4.00 -5.80 2.08
CA SER A 82 5.34 -5.86 1.52
C SER A 82 5.67 -4.54 0.80
N VAL A 83 6.87 -4.02 1.04
CA VAL A 83 7.42 -2.88 0.29
C VAL A 83 8.08 -3.39 -0.98
N VAL A 84 7.51 -3.03 -2.14
CA VAL A 84 7.98 -3.42 -3.47
C VAL A 84 8.64 -2.23 -4.14
N LYS A 85 9.93 -2.36 -4.47
CA LYS A 85 10.70 -1.30 -5.14
C LYS A 85 10.28 -1.16 -6.60
N ALA A 86 10.35 0.05 -7.15
CA ALA A 86 10.14 0.29 -8.58
C ALA A 86 11.02 -0.63 -9.45
N GLY A 87 10.46 -1.09 -10.58
CA GLY A 87 11.07 -2.07 -11.47
C GLY A 87 10.89 -3.54 -11.05
N THR A 88 10.35 -3.81 -9.85
CA THR A 88 10.11 -5.19 -9.39
C THR A 88 8.77 -5.71 -9.92
N PRO A 89 8.70 -6.95 -10.46
CA PRO A 89 7.44 -7.58 -10.82
C PRO A 89 6.47 -7.72 -9.65
N LEU A 90 5.22 -7.33 -9.83
CA LEU A 90 4.13 -7.44 -8.85
C LEU A 90 3.49 -8.84 -8.89
N ARG A 91 4.30 -9.89 -8.79
CA ARG A 91 3.85 -11.28 -8.83
C ARG A 91 3.41 -11.77 -7.45
N VAL A 92 2.33 -12.53 -7.40
CA VAL A 92 1.91 -13.29 -6.21
C VAL A 92 1.87 -14.74 -6.61
N ALA A 93 2.60 -15.59 -5.89
CA ALA A 93 2.53 -17.03 -6.08
C ALA A 93 1.70 -17.67 -4.97
N VAL A 94 0.82 -18.59 -5.34
CA VAL A 94 0.02 -19.39 -4.41
C VAL A 94 0.27 -20.86 -4.67
N ASP A 95 0.60 -21.59 -3.61
CA ASP A 95 0.94 -23.02 -3.64
C ASP A 95 2.04 -23.34 -4.68
N GLY A 96 2.99 -22.41 -4.83
CA GLY A 96 4.13 -22.54 -5.75
C GLY A 96 3.86 -22.14 -7.20
N LYS A 97 2.66 -21.63 -7.53
CA LYS A 97 2.30 -21.18 -8.87
C LYS A 97 2.02 -19.69 -8.90
N ASP A 98 2.57 -18.99 -9.90
CA ASP A 98 2.23 -17.59 -10.16
C ASP A 98 0.73 -17.47 -10.48
N LEU A 99 0.02 -16.60 -9.76
CA LEU A 99 -1.39 -16.34 -10.02
C LEU A 99 -1.57 -15.41 -11.21
N ALA A 100 -2.51 -15.77 -12.08
CA ALA A 100 -3.12 -14.83 -13.00
C ALA A 100 -4.12 -13.96 -12.23
N PHE A 101 -4.17 -12.67 -12.56
CA PHE A 101 -5.11 -11.74 -11.94
C PHE A 101 -6.27 -11.51 -12.88
N VAL A 102 -7.49 -11.54 -12.36
CA VAL A 102 -8.66 -11.07 -13.10
C VAL A 102 -8.62 -9.54 -13.10
N PRO A 103 -8.57 -8.88 -14.28
CA PRO A 103 -8.60 -7.43 -14.31
C PRO A 103 -9.87 -6.90 -13.63
N GLY A 104 -9.70 -6.01 -12.65
CA GLY A 104 -10.79 -5.39 -11.91
C GLY A 104 -10.38 -4.02 -11.40
N GLY A 105 -11.31 -3.07 -11.35
CA GLY A 105 -11.04 -1.68 -10.95
C GLY A 105 -10.19 -0.90 -11.96
N ASP A 106 -9.62 0.22 -11.50
CA ASP A 106 -8.81 1.14 -12.31
C ASP A 106 -7.60 0.45 -12.98
N GLY A 107 -7.19 0.94 -14.16
CA GLY A 107 -6.13 0.31 -14.97
C GLY A 107 -4.79 0.09 -14.24
N ALA A 108 -4.47 0.92 -13.25
CA ALA A 108 -3.24 0.80 -12.45
C ALA A 108 -3.25 -0.38 -11.46
N ALA A 109 -4.43 -0.89 -11.06
CA ALA A 109 -4.53 -2.11 -10.24
C ALA A 109 -3.98 -3.34 -10.99
N ASN A 110 -4.03 -3.30 -12.32
CA ASN A 110 -3.58 -4.35 -13.22
C ASN A 110 -2.09 -4.25 -13.59
N ALA A 111 -1.34 -3.34 -12.96
CA ALA A 111 0.09 -3.22 -13.18
C ALA A 111 0.83 -4.53 -12.86
N THR A 112 1.69 -4.95 -13.78
CA THR A 112 2.49 -6.19 -13.66
C THR A 112 3.87 -5.92 -13.04
N VAL A 113 4.29 -4.66 -12.99
CA VAL A 113 5.58 -4.19 -12.45
C VAL A 113 5.33 -2.93 -11.62
N ALA A 114 5.99 -2.82 -10.47
CA ALA A 114 5.95 -1.61 -9.65
C ALA A 114 6.63 -0.44 -10.37
N GLY A 115 6.01 0.73 -10.36
CA GLY A 115 6.56 1.92 -11.01
C GLY A 115 5.71 3.16 -10.80
N ALA A 116 5.85 4.14 -11.69
CA ALA A 116 5.19 5.45 -11.54
C ALA A 116 3.67 5.37 -11.33
N GLY A 117 2.99 4.42 -11.97
CA GLY A 117 1.53 4.24 -11.83
C GLY A 117 1.09 3.60 -10.50
N THR A 118 2.02 3.04 -9.72
CA THR A 118 1.74 2.37 -8.43
C THR A 118 2.58 2.91 -7.28
N ALA A 119 3.37 3.95 -7.51
CA ALA A 119 4.19 4.60 -6.50
C ALA A 119 3.29 5.24 -5.43
N GLY A 120 3.55 4.94 -4.15
CA GLY A 120 2.72 5.39 -3.03
C GLY A 120 1.35 4.69 -2.92
N MET A 121 1.09 3.69 -3.76
CA MET A 121 -0.18 2.96 -3.76
C MET A 121 -0.05 1.63 -3.03
N ALA A 122 -1.13 1.21 -2.37
CA ALA A 122 -1.32 -0.13 -1.86
C ALA A 122 -2.17 -0.96 -2.83
N ILE A 123 -1.67 -2.14 -3.17
CA ILE A 123 -2.38 -3.19 -3.88
C ILE A 123 -2.77 -4.25 -2.86
N THR A 124 -4.06 -4.48 -2.69
CA THR A 124 -4.60 -5.62 -1.95
C THR A 124 -5.03 -6.68 -2.93
N VAL A 125 -4.46 -7.87 -2.83
CA VAL A 125 -4.85 -9.04 -3.63
C VAL A 125 -5.73 -9.95 -2.79
N ALA A 126 -6.98 -10.11 -3.18
CA ALA A 126 -7.90 -11.05 -2.58
C ALA A 126 -7.81 -12.41 -3.25
N LEU A 127 -7.59 -13.46 -2.46
CA LEU A 127 -7.66 -14.85 -2.91
C LEU A 127 -9.04 -15.43 -2.64
N THR A 128 -9.68 -15.97 -3.67
CA THR A 128 -10.83 -16.85 -3.54
C THR A 128 -10.50 -18.21 -4.12
N ARG A 129 -11.28 -19.21 -3.74
CA ARG A 129 -11.14 -20.57 -4.25
C ARG A 129 -12.52 -21.11 -4.56
N GLU A 130 -12.78 -21.36 -5.83
CA GLU A 130 -14.08 -21.84 -6.31
C GLU A 130 -14.17 -23.36 -6.15
N ALA A 131 -15.34 -23.92 -6.50
CA ALA A 131 -15.61 -25.35 -6.38
C ALA A 131 -14.71 -26.22 -7.29
N ASP A 132 -14.13 -25.65 -8.35
CA ASP A 132 -13.13 -26.31 -9.20
C ASP A 132 -11.78 -26.52 -8.51
N GLY A 133 -11.58 -25.89 -7.35
CA GLY A 133 -10.36 -25.96 -6.57
C GLY A 133 -9.23 -25.06 -7.09
N GLU A 134 -9.48 -24.20 -8.07
CA GLU A 134 -8.52 -23.21 -8.55
C GLU A 134 -8.53 -21.95 -7.71
N TRP A 135 -7.34 -21.35 -7.57
CA TRP A 135 -7.18 -20.07 -6.90
C TRP A 135 -7.47 -18.93 -7.87
N HIS A 136 -8.36 -18.03 -7.49
CA HIS A 136 -8.63 -16.80 -8.23
C HIS A 136 -8.13 -15.59 -7.43
N ALA A 137 -7.74 -14.54 -8.15
CA ALA A 137 -7.27 -13.31 -7.54
C ALA A 137 -7.94 -12.07 -8.15
N THR A 138 -8.44 -11.22 -7.25
CA THR A 138 -8.92 -9.87 -7.58
C THR A 138 -8.05 -8.84 -6.88
N ARG A 139 -7.81 -7.70 -7.54
CA ARG A 139 -6.98 -6.62 -7.01
C ARG A 139 -7.81 -5.39 -6.72
N VAL A 140 -7.46 -4.72 -5.63
CA VAL A 140 -7.91 -3.37 -5.31
C VAL A 140 -6.68 -2.49 -5.14
N LEU A 141 -6.68 -1.33 -5.77
CA LEU A 141 -5.64 -0.32 -5.66
C LEU A 141 -6.17 0.88 -4.88
N ALA A 142 -5.40 1.37 -3.92
CA ALA A 142 -5.74 2.55 -3.14
C ALA A 142 -4.48 3.32 -2.74
N PRO A 143 -4.56 4.65 -2.48
CA PRO A 143 -3.43 5.37 -1.90
C PRO A 143 -3.03 4.77 -0.54
N TYR A 144 -1.74 4.48 -0.38
CA TYR A 144 -1.19 4.09 0.91
C TYR A 144 -0.90 5.35 1.73
N ALA A 145 -1.89 5.80 2.48
CA ALA A 145 -1.69 6.90 3.43
C ALA A 145 -1.09 6.36 4.73
N GLN A 146 -0.03 7.01 5.21
CA GLN A 146 0.50 6.78 6.55
C GLN A 146 -0.57 7.09 7.59
N ALA A 147 -0.54 6.34 8.70
CA ALA A 147 -1.51 6.52 9.76
C ALA A 147 -1.42 7.94 10.37
N ASP A 148 -2.57 8.52 10.68
CA ASP A 148 -2.66 9.75 11.46
C ASP A 148 -2.28 9.43 12.92
N GLY A 149 -1.20 10.03 13.43
CA GLY A 149 -0.75 9.78 14.80
C GLY A 149 -1.76 10.15 15.89
N MET A 150 -2.81 10.91 15.57
CA MET A 150 -3.84 11.36 16.52
C MET A 150 -5.14 10.57 16.43
N ARG A 151 -5.34 9.75 15.39
CA ARG A 151 -6.60 9.05 15.13
C ARG A 151 -6.39 7.66 14.56
N ALA A 152 -7.37 6.78 14.73
CA ALA A 152 -7.33 5.49 14.03
C ALA A 152 -7.74 5.69 12.57
N THR A 153 -7.18 4.89 11.68
CA THR A 153 -7.55 4.83 10.26
C THR A 153 -8.25 3.51 9.99
N LEU A 154 -9.45 3.57 9.42
CA LEU A 154 -10.19 2.41 8.95
C LEU A 154 -10.27 2.46 7.42
N ARG A 155 -10.06 1.32 6.78
CA ARG A 155 -10.20 1.14 5.33
C ARG A 155 -11.21 0.04 5.06
N VAL A 156 -11.88 0.10 3.93
CA VAL A 156 -12.72 -1.00 3.45
C VAL A 156 -12.47 -1.23 1.98
N ALA A 157 -12.06 -2.44 1.63
CA ALA A 157 -11.96 -2.90 0.24
C ALA A 157 -13.14 -3.81 -0.08
N ASN A 158 -13.81 -3.56 -1.21
CA ASN A 158 -14.94 -4.34 -1.66
C ASN A 158 -14.56 -5.28 -2.81
N PHE A 159 -14.65 -6.59 -2.55
CA PHE A 159 -14.39 -7.65 -3.53
C PHE A 159 -15.67 -8.33 -4.03
N VAL A 160 -16.85 -7.84 -3.64
CA VAL A 160 -18.14 -8.39 -4.10
C VAL A 160 -18.51 -7.77 -5.44
N ALA A 161 -18.40 -8.56 -6.50
CA ALA A 161 -18.80 -8.16 -7.84
C ALA A 161 -20.28 -7.73 -7.90
N GLY A 162 -20.54 -6.59 -8.55
CA GLY A 162 -21.90 -6.06 -8.73
C GLY A 162 -22.56 -5.50 -7.47
N CYS A 163 -21.81 -5.29 -6.39
CA CYS A 163 -22.30 -4.68 -5.16
C CYS A 163 -21.60 -3.33 -4.91
N ASP A 164 -22.37 -2.29 -4.63
CA ASP A 164 -21.89 -1.08 -3.96
C ASP A 164 -22.02 -1.29 -2.45
N ALA A 165 -20.95 -1.77 -1.83
CA ALA A 165 -20.97 -2.21 -0.45
C ALA A 165 -21.15 -1.06 0.54
N LYS A 166 -21.82 -1.36 1.65
CA LYS A 166 -21.84 -0.51 2.85
C LYS A 166 -21.27 -1.29 4.03
N VAL A 167 -20.66 -0.58 4.97
CA VAL A 167 -20.33 -1.13 6.28
C VAL A 167 -21.05 -0.30 7.31
N VAL A 168 -21.86 -0.96 8.14
CA VAL A 168 -22.71 -0.33 9.13
C VAL A 168 -22.34 -0.79 10.53
N VAL A 169 -22.66 0.04 11.53
CA VAL A 169 -22.63 -0.38 12.94
C VAL A 169 -23.82 -1.29 13.19
N ASP A 170 -23.55 -2.50 13.66
CA ASP A 170 -24.57 -3.50 13.97
C ASP A 170 -25.54 -2.99 15.05
N GLY A 171 -26.82 -3.34 14.93
CA GLY A 171 -27.92 -2.85 15.76
C GLY A 171 -28.43 -1.44 15.41
N SER A 172 -27.56 -0.45 15.21
CA SER A 172 -28.00 0.93 14.89
C SER A 172 -28.20 1.18 13.39
N GLY A 173 -27.53 0.43 12.52
CA GLY A 173 -27.56 0.61 11.07
C GLY A 173 -26.81 1.87 10.58
N ALA A 174 -26.15 2.60 11.47
CA ALA A 174 -25.40 3.80 11.11
C ALA A 174 -24.22 3.45 10.18
N ALA A 175 -24.11 4.13 9.04
CA ALA A 175 -23.08 3.85 8.06
C ALA A 175 -21.70 4.35 8.53
N VAL A 176 -20.73 3.44 8.54
CA VAL A 176 -19.30 3.76 8.68
C VAL A 176 -18.71 4.08 7.30
N PHE A 177 -19.07 3.26 6.31
CA PHE A 177 -18.78 3.44 4.89
C PHE A 177 -20.03 3.23 4.05
N SER A 178 -20.15 4.00 2.97
CA SER A 178 -21.27 3.94 2.04
C SER A 178 -20.76 3.92 0.60
N ASN A 179 -21.45 3.17 -0.26
CA ASN A 179 -21.25 3.18 -1.72
C ASN A 179 -19.82 2.83 -2.14
N VAL A 180 -19.23 1.82 -1.51
CA VAL A 180 -17.90 1.33 -1.89
C VAL A 180 -18.06 0.43 -3.09
N ALA A 181 -17.79 0.94 -4.29
CA ALA A 181 -17.93 0.20 -5.53
C ALA A 181 -17.10 -1.09 -5.54
N SER A 182 -17.54 -2.08 -6.32
CA SER A 182 -16.81 -3.33 -6.54
C SER A 182 -15.38 -3.04 -7.05
N ALA A 183 -14.39 -3.73 -6.49
CA ALA A 183 -12.97 -3.55 -6.77
C ALA A 183 -12.41 -2.15 -6.42
N HIS A 184 -13.03 -1.46 -5.45
CA HIS A 184 -12.52 -0.21 -4.89
C HIS A 184 -12.33 -0.29 -3.37
N GLU A 185 -11.52 0.64 -2.86
CA GLU A 185 -11.32 0.88 -1.44
C GLU A 185 -11.83 2.26 -1.04
N ALA A 186 -12.38 2.38 0.17
CA ALA A 186 -12.64 3.66 0.82
C ALA A 186 -11.87 3.73 2.15
N THR A 187 -11.48 4.95 2.54
CA THR A 187 -10.72 5.21 3.77
C THR A 187 -11.46 6.23 4.63
N ARG A 188 -11.40 6.06 5.95
CA ARG A 188 -11.94 6.99 6.92
C ARG A 188 -11.07 7.04 8.17
N THR A 189 -10.80 8.25 8.64
CA THR A 189 -10.19 8.47 9.95
C THR A 189 -11.28 8.55 11.03
N ILE A 190 -11.08 7.85 12.14
CA ILE A 190 -12.05 7.71 13.24
C ILE A 190 -11.37 7.95 14.60
N ASN A 191 -12.17 8.28 15.61
CA ASN A 191 -11.68 8.28 16.98
C ASN A 191 -11.37 6.83 17.42
N PRO A 192 -10.46 6.62 18.38
CA PRO A 192 -10.24 5.32 19.01
C PRO A 192 -11.57 4.70 19.45
N VAL A 193 -11.85 3.49 19.00
CA VAL A 193 -13.18 2.87 19.15
C VAL A 193 -13.09 1.35 19.08
N ALA A 194 -14.04 0.68 19.74
CA ALA A 194 -14.42 -0.69 19.47
C ALA A 194 -15.88 -0.71 18.99
N ALA A 195 -16.18 -1.50 17.96
CA ALA A 195 -17.51 -1.54 17.36
C ALA A 195 -17.86 -2.94 16.86
N LYS A 196 -19.16 -3.22 16.79
CA LYS A 196 -19.69 -4.35 16.03
C LYS A 196 -20.15 -3.83 14.69
N LEU A 197 -19.65 -4.43 13.61
CA LEU A 197 -19.87 -3.98 12.24
C LEU A 197 -20.52 -5.09 11.41
N ALA A 198 -21.25 -4.73 10.37
CA ALA A 198 -21.72 -5.65 9.35
C ALA A 198 -21.56 -5.04 7.96
N ALA A 199 -21.25 -5.89 6.97
CA ALA A 199 -21.26 -5.50 5.57
C ALA A 199 -22.68 -5.69 5.00
N VAL A 200 -23.09 -4.78 4.11
CA VAL A 200 -24.39 -4.81 3.44
C VAL A 200 -24.15 -4.74 1.94
N CYS A 201 -24.77 -5.67 1.21
CA CYS A 201 -24.84 -5.69 -0.25
C CYS A 201 -26.31 -5.76 -0.67
N GLY A 202 -26.83 -4.67 -1.25
CA GLY A 202 -28.26 -4.56 -1.55
C GLY A 202 -29.11 -4.66 -0.28
N LYS A 203 -29.91 -5.72 -0.17
CA LYS A 203 -30.77 -6.01 0.99
C LYS A 203 -30.15 -7.00 1.98
N ASP A 204 -29.08 -7.68 1.58
CA ASP A 204 -28.51 -8.77 2.35
C ASP A 204 -27.34 -8.24 3.20
N THR A 205 -27.24 -8.77 4.41
CA THR A 205 -26.29 -8.32 5.44
C THR A 205 -25.44 -9.48 5.90
N SER A 206 -24.16 -9.22 6.18
CA SER A 206 -23.22 -10.22 6.67
C SER A 206 -23.51 -10.61 8.11
N ALA A 207 -22.88 -11.68 8.59
CA ALA A 207 -22.74 -11.87 10.03
C ALA A 207 -21.99 -10.68 10.68
N THR A 208 -22.25 -10.46 11.96
CA THR A 208 -21.58 -9.41 12.75
C THR A 208 -20.08 -9.69 12.87
N PHE A 209 -19.28 -8.71 12.53
CA PHE A 209 -17.85 -8.65 12.76
C PHE A 209 -17.54 -7.78 13.97
N THR A 210 -16.74 -8.27 14.92
CA THR A 210 -16.29 -7.47 16.06
C THR A 210 -14.96 -6.81 15.69
N LEU A 211 -14.98 -5.48 15.52
CA LEU A 211 -13.78 -4.70 15.29
C LEU A 211 -12.91 -4.72 16.55
N PRO A 212 -11.61 -5.07 16.44
CA PRO A 212 -10.67 -4.91 17.54
C PRO A 212 -10.66 -3.46 18.04
N ALA A 213 -10.40 -3.24 19.33
CA ALA A 213 -10.26 -1.88 19.83
C ALA A 213 -9.07 -1.20 19.13
N LEU A 214 -9.33 -0.10 18.44
CA LEU A 214 -8.31 0.67 17.73
C LEU A 214 -7.86 1.86 18.58
N ALA A 215 -6.55 2.06 18.67
CA ALA A 215 -5.90 3.21 19.28
C ALA A 215 -5.57 4.30 18.23
N ALA A 216 -5.15 5.47 18.70
CA ALA A 216 -4.62 6.50 17.82
C ALA A 216 -3.35 6.00 17.11
N GLY A 217 -3.23 6.27 15.81
CA GLY A 217 -2.12 5.76 14.99
C GLY A 217 -2.34 4.35 14.44
N ASP A 218 -3.34 3.60 14.90
CA ASP A 218 -3.65 2.30 14.32
C ASP A 218 -4.26 2.47 12.92
N SER A 219 -3.90 1.56 12.00
CA SER A 219 -4.57 1.41 10.71
C SER A 219 -5.10 -0.02 10.58
N TYR A 220 -6.36 -0.13 10.17
CA TYR A 220 -7.06 -1.40 10.04
C TYR A 220 -7.86 -1.45 8.75
N SER A 221 -7.79 -2.58 8.04
CA SER A 221 -8.56 -2.80 6.82
C SER A 221 -9.64 -3.84 7.03
N LEU A 222 -10.83 -3.50 6.54
CA LEU A 222 -11.97 -4.38 6.40
C LEU A 222 -12.05 -4.89 4.95
N PHE A 223 -12.48 -6.14 4.78
CA PHE A 223 -12.66 -6.76 3.49
C PHE A 223 -14.09 -7.25 3.35
N VAL A 224 -14.81 -6.70 2.36
CA VAL A 224 -16.16 -7.17 2.00
C VAL A 224 -16.02 -8.20 0.88
N SER A 225 -16.55 -9.39 1.10
CA SER A 225 -16.34 -10.57 0.25
C SER A 225 -17.59 -11.45 0.17
N GLY A 226 -17.50 -12.60 -0.49
CA GLY A 226 -18.64 -13.49 -0.72
C GLY A 226 -19.44 -13.07 -1.95
N THR A 227 -20.77 -13.15 -1.86
CA THR A 227 -21.68 -12.77 -2.96
C THR A 227 -22.65 -11.69 -2.51
N VAL A 228 -23.36 -11.06 -3.45
CA VAL A 228 -24.40 -10.08 -3.13
C VAL A 228 -25.42 -10.63 -2.12
N ALA A 229 -25.82 -11.90 -2.28
CA ALA A 229 -26.81 -12.55 -1.42
C ALA A 229 -26.25 -13.06 -0.08
N LYS A 230 -24.93 -13.20 0.03
CA LYS A 230 -24.25 -13.68 1.23
C LYS A 230 -22.93 -12.92 1.42
N PRO A 231 -22.99 -11.62 1.75
CA PRO A 231 -21.78 -10.85 1.98
C PRO A 231 -21.10 -11.33 3.26
N VAL A 232 -19.77 -11.23 3.29
CA VAL A 232 -18.92 -11.60 4.42
C VAL A 232 -17.99 -10.44 4.72
N LEU A 233 -17.89 -10.08 6.01
CA LEU A 233 -16.99 -9.05 6.51
C LEU A 233 -15.86 -9.68 7.32
N THR A 234 -14.63 -9.47 6.89
CA THR A 234 -13.41 -9.82 7.64
C THR A 234 -12.52 -8.58 7.77
N GLY A 235 -11.38 -8.70 8.44
CA GLY A 235 -10.41 -7.60 8.47
C GLY A 235 -9.07 -7.99 9.08
N ALA A 236 -8.10 -7.11 8.90
CA ALA A 236 -6.73 -7.29 9.38
C ALA A 236 -6.06 -5.93 9.67
N PRO A 237 -5.07 -5.90 10.58
CA PRO A 237 -4.28 -4.69 10.82
C PRO A 237 -3.37 -4.38 9.63
N ASP A 238 -3.21 -3.09 9.33
CA ASP A 238 -2.32 -2.60 8.27
C ASP A 238 -0.91 -2.43 8.85
N THR A 239 -0.14 -3.50 8.81
CA THR A 239 1.23 -3.52 9.33
C THR A 239 2.23 -3.67 8.20
N LEU A 240 3.28 -2.85 8.24
CA LEU A 240 4.30 -2.81 7.21
C LEU A 240 5.43 -3.80 7.54
N ALA A 241 5.84 -4.63 6.57
CA ALA A 241 7.01 -5.49 6.69
C ALA A 241 8.28 -4.73 6.23
N TRP A 242 8.71 -3.74 7.01
CA TRP A 242 9.89 -2.93 6.70
C TRP A 242 10.68 -2.46 7.94
N PRO A 243 12.03 -2.46 7.90
CA PRO A 243 12.86 -3.13 6.89
C PRO A 243 12.56 -4.64 6.90
N ALA A 244 12.80 -5.32 5.77
CA ALA A 244 12.64 -6.78 5.76
C ALA A 244 13.51 -7.37 6.88
N ARG A 245 12.93 -8.25 7.71
CA ARG A 245 13.71 -8.90 8.77
C ARG A 245 14.86 -9.65 8.11
N THR A 246 16.10 -9.26 8.43
CA THR A 246 17.27 -10.06 8.09
C THR A 246 17.23 -11.28 9.00
N ASN A 247 17.08 -12.47 8.42
CA ASN A 247 17.34 -13.72 9.12
C ASN A 247 18.84 -13.88 9.39
#